data_AF-A0A0K2YSI3-F1
#
_entry.id   AF-A0A0K2YSI3-F1
#
_cell.length_a   1.000
_cell.length_b   1.000
_cell.length_c   1.000
_cell.angle_alpha   90.00
_cell.angle_beta   90.00
_cell.angle_gamma   90.00
#
_symmetry.space_group_name_H-M   'P 1'
#
loop_
_entity.id
_entity.type
_entity.pdbx_description
1 polymer ?
#
loop_
_entity_poly.entity_id
_entity_poly.type
_entity_poly.pdbx_seq_one_letter_code
_entity_poly.pdbx_strand_id
1 'polypeptide(L)'
;MSEDFLLDDDLDLDSLDDDEVQPEPAFESVEEWVSGYLAVVVNRNISTQPGRGLSWDARWWRHPEVVARLTALWWAFEGARERSSEDRSAMSGWWVDHCEPHLRVLLDSESGPMSGARQDGTWFGHPPLGYEPPEADWVADDFADLPAARPEPVGKDADELPPAAFTSLEEFVEHFFCRVISRKIDPSPGHGLAWDRYWWRHQEVVSRLTALWWAFEDARASSGTDAAAMSNWWIRHCDPHLRVLLDGETGPMSHATTNGTWRGHRLLAVDEPPEGWVRPSYLTP
;
A
#
# COMPACT_ATOMS: atom_id res chain seq x y z
N MET A 1 -41.68 64.89 -11.16
CA MET A 1 -40.36 64.61 -10.58
C MET A 1 -40.40 63.15 -10.18
N SER A 2 -39.91 62.29 -11.07
CA SER A 2 -39.87 60.86 -10.89
C SER A 2 -38.40 60.54 -10.64
N GLU A 3 -38.07 60.08 -9.44
CA GLU A 3 -36.71 59.67 -9.09
C GLU A 3 -36.51 58.25 -9.61
N ASP A 4 -35.64 58.10 -10.61
CA ASP A 4 -35.13 56.82 -11.09
C ASP A 4 -34.25 56.21 -9.99
N PHE A 5 -34.69 55.05 -9.51
CA PHE A 5 -33.95 54.20 -8.60
C PHE A 5 -32.94 53.39 -9.45
N LEU A 6 -31.76 53.96 -9.67
CA LEU A 6 -30.65 53.24 -10.28
C LEU A 6 -30.13 52.20 -9.26
N LEU A 7 -30.50 50.94 -9.48
CA LEU A 7 -29.83 49.79 -8.91
C LEU A 7 -28.40 49.77 -9.47
N ASP A 8 -27.44 50.05 -8.59
CA ASP A 8 -26.01 49.89 -8.85
C ASP A 8 -25.72 48.38 -8.88
N ASP A 9 -25.82 47.80 -10.08
CA ASP A 9 -25.64 46.38 -10.38
C ASP A 9 -24.18 46.12 -10.79
N ASP A 10 -23.24 46.46 -9.90
CA ASP A 10 -21.81 46.16 -10.03
C ASP A 10 -21.27 45.62 -8.70
N LEU A 11 -21.98 44.66 -8.11
CA LEU A 11 -21.34 43.72 -7.19
C LEU A 11 -20.51 42.76 -8.04
N ASP A 12 -19.23 43.10 -8.16
CA ASP A 12 -18.16 42.30 -8.75
C ASP A 12 -18.08 40.94 -8.00
N LEU A 13 -18.92 39.99 -8.43
CA LEU A 13 -19.02 38.62 -7.91
C LEU A 13 -17.96 37.69 -8.51
N ASP A 14 -17.04 38.23 -9.33
CA ASP A 14 -16.02 37.47 -10.06
C ASP A 14 -14.67 37.35 -9.31
N SER A 15 -14.60 37.71 -8.02
CA SER A 15 -13.36 37.56 -7.22
C SER A 15 -13.49 36.65 -5.99
N LEU A 16 -14.44 35.72 -5.97
CA LEU A 16 -14.29 34.55 -5.11
C LEU A 16 -13.26 33.63 -5.78
N ASP A 17 -11.99 33.99 -5.66
CA ASP A 17 -10.94 32.98 -5.65
C ASP A 17 -11.33 32.04 -4.51
N ASP A 18 -12.01 30.96 -4.87
CA ASP A 18 -12.30 29.81 -4.01
C ASP A 18 -10.96 29.07 -3.83
N ASP A 19 -9.99 29.76 -3.23
CA ASP A 19 -8.86 29.13 -2.57
C ASP A 19 -9.49 28.33 -1.44
N GLU A 20 -9.93 27.10 -1.73
CA GLU A 20 -10.35 26.12 -0.74
C GLU A 20 -9.26 26.06 0.32
N VAL A 21 -9.50 26.73 1.44
CA VAL A 21 -8.58 26.73 2.58
C VAL A 21 -8.56 25.31 3.10
N GLN A 22 -7.58 24.52 2.65
CA GLN A 22 -7.40 23.16 3.14
C GLN A 22 -7.28 23.23 4.67
N PRO A 23 -8.18 22.58 5.41
CA PRO A 23 -8.18 22.69 6.86
C PRO A 23 -6.87 22.13 7.42
N GLU A 24 -6.26 22.88 8.34
CA GLU A 24 -5.02 22.46 8.96
C GLU A 24 -5.19 21.10 9.68
N PRO A 25 -4.22 20.18 9.52
CA PRO A 25 -4.27 18.88 10.19
C PRO A 25 -4.26 19.07 11.71
N ALA A 26 -4.95 18.19 12.45
CA ALA A 26 -5.01 18.27 13.91
C ALA A 26 -3.66 17.98 14.57
N PHE A 27 -2.83 17.20 13.87
CA PHE A 27 -1.47 16.87 14.25
C PHE A 27 -0.56 17.29 13.11
N GLU A 28 0.58 17.91 13.41
CA GLU A 28 1.49 18.43 12.38
C GLU A 28 2.32 17.31 11.73
N SER A 29 2.38 16.14 12.38
CA SER A 29 3.16 15.00 11.91
C SER A 29 2.61 13.66 12.40
N VAL A 30 3.01 12.59 11.71
CA VAL A 30 2.76 11.21 12.16
C VAL A 30 3.35 10.94 13.55
N GLU A 31 4.48 11.56 13.93
CA GLU A 31 5.06 11.40 15.27
C GLU A 31 4.15 11.96 16.36
N GLU A 32 3.65 13.17 16.14
CA GLU A 32 2.73 13.83 17.05
C GLU A 32 1.41 13.06 17.14
N TRP A 33 0.86 12.62 16.01
CA TRP A 33 -0.35 11.80 15.99
C TRP A 33 -0.17 10.46 16.71
N VAL A 34 0.95 9.77 16.51
CA VAL A 34 1.21 8.48 17.18
C VAL A 34 1.32 8.67 18.69
N SER A 35 2.08 9.67 19.14
CA SER A 35 2.33 9.91 20.57
C SER A 35 1.15 10.57 21.29
N GLY A 36 0.44 11.47 20.63
CA GLY A 36 -0.67 12.25 21.17
C GLY A 36 -2.04 11.58 21.06
N TYR A 37 -2.24 10.70 20.07
CA TYR A 37 -3.52 10.03 19.85
C TYR A 37 -3.41 8.51 19.84
N LEU A 38 -2.70 7.93 18.86
CA LEU A 38 -2.79 6.48 18.61
C LEU A 38 -2.34 5.65 19.83
N ALA A 39 -1.17 5.94 20.38
CA ALA A 39 -0.60 5.20 21.51
C ALA A 39 -1.38 5.42 22.82
N VAL A 40 -2.13 6.52 22.93
CA VAL A 40 -2.96 6.84 24.10
C VAL A 40 -4.31 6.12 24.01
N VAL A 41 -4.90 6.07 22.82
CA VAL A 41 -6.24 5.52 22.59
C VAL A 41 -6.23 4.01 22.39
N VAL A 42 -5.22 3.47 21.69
CA VAL A 42 -5.12 2.02 21.43
C VAL A 42 -4.65 1.30 22.68
N ASN A 43 -5.59 0.72 23.40
CA ASN A 43 -5.31 -0.08 24.59
C ASN A 43 -5.52 -1.58 24.30
N ARG A 44 -4.43 -2.28 23.99
CA ARG A 44 -4.42 -3.71 23.70
C ARG A 44 -3.46 -4.45 24.64
N ASN A 45 -3.68 -5.75 24.82
CA ASN A 45 -2.78 -6.59 25.61
C ASN A 45 -1.49 -6.89 24.81
N ILE A 46 -0.54 -5.96 24.88
CA ILE A 46 0.77 -6.07 24.22
C ILE A 46 1.69 -6.99 25.04
N SER A 47 2.25 -8.00 24.38
CA SER A 47 3.22 -8.92 24.96
C SER A 47 4.59 -8.26 25.11
N THR A 48 5.30 -8.61 26.18
CA THR A 48 6.70 -8.24 26.38
C THR A 48 7.68 -9.24 25.73
N GLN A 49 7.16 -10.32 25.15
CA GLN A 49 7.92 -11.41 24.53
C GLN A 49 7.60 -11.52 23.03
N PRO A 50 8.61 -11.61 22.15
CA PRO A 50 8.42 -11.88 20.72
C PRO A 50 7.65 -13.18 20.47
N GLY A 51 6.84 -13.24 19.41
CA GLY A 51 6.15 -14.47 18.99
C GLY A 51 4.95 -14.87 19.86
N ARG A 52 4.46 -13.99 20.73
CA ARG A 52 3.30 -14.28 21.60
C ARG A 52 2.33 -13.10 21.61
N GLY A 53 1.06 -13.35 21.34
CA GLY A 53 0.00 -12.35 21.47
C GLY A 53 0.15 -11.21 20.45
N LEU A 54 0.09 -9.96 20.92
CA LEU A 54 0.31 -8.77 20.10
C LEU A 54 1.67 -8.16 20.39
N SER A 55 2.36 -7.67 19.37
CA SER A 55 3.69 -7.05 19.49
C SER A 55 3.64 -5.56 19.17
N TRP A 56 4.43 -4.78 19.88
CA TRP A 56 4.65 -3.36 19.59
C TRP A 56 6.07 -2.99 19.97
N ASP A 57 6.79 -2.32 19.08
CA ASP A 57 8.05 -1.66 19.41
C ASP A 57 7.79 -0.19 19.68
N ALA A 58 8.14 0.28 20.88
CA ALA A 58 8.05 1.69 21.22
C ALA A 58 8.93 2.58 20.31
N ARG A 59 9.95 1.98 19.67
CA ARG A 59 10.84 2.62 18.69
C ARG A 59 10.35 2.38 17.27
N TRP A 60 9.04 2.49 17.06
CA TRP A 60 8.34 2.18 15.81
C TRP A 60 8.98 2.86 14.59
N TRP A 61 9.55 4.07 14.76
CA TRP A 61 10.21 4.85 13.73
C TRP A 61 11.47 4.19 13.14
N ARG A 62 12.00 3.13 13.77
CA ARG A 62 13.12 2.34 13.24
C ARG A 62 12.69 1.39 12.12
N HIS A 63 11.40 1.14 11.96
CA HIS A 63 10.85 0.14 11.06
C HIS A 63 10.20 0.84 9.85
N PRO A 64 10.82 0.85 8.66
CA PRO A 64 10.31 1.58 7.49
C PRO A 64 8.87 1.23 7.13
N GLU A 65 8.51 -0.06 7.18
CA GLU A 65 7.13 -0.50 6.92
C GLU A 65 6.13 0.13 7.89
N VAL A 66 6.52 0.24 9.17
CA VAL A 66 5.66 0.78 10.23
C VAL A 66 5.49 2.28 10.05
N VAL A 67 6.56 3.01 9.73
CA VAL A 67 6.49 4.45 9.42
C VAL A 67 5.56 4.70 8.23
N ALA A 68 5.72 3.95 7.13
CA ALA A 68 4.90 4.12 5.94
C ALA A 68 3.41 3.84 6.21
N ARG A 69 3.10 2.77 6.96
CA ARG A 69 1.72 2.43 7.35
C ARG A 69 1.10 3.46 8.30
N LEU A 70 1.83 3.88 9.33
CA LEU A 70 1.34 4.87 10.29
C LEU A 70 1.12 6.24 9.63
N THR A 71 1.98 6.63 8.68
CA THR A 71 1.80 7.87 7.90
C THR A 71 0.54 7.79 7.05
N ALA A 72 0.32 6.68 6.35
CA ALA A 72 -0.90 6.47 5.56
C ALA A 72 -2.16 6.43 6.43
N LEU A 73 -2.09 5.79 7.59
CA LEU A 73 -3.19 5.71 8.55
C LEU A 73 -3.52 7.07 9.18
N TRP A 74 -2.50 7.88 9.46
CA TRP A 74 -2.65 9.25 9.96
C TRP A 74 -3.35 10.16 8.93
N TRP A 75 -2.96 10.12 7.66
CA TRP A 75 -3.68 10.90 6.64
C TRP A 75 -5.13 10.46 6.48
N ALA A 76 -5.41 9.15 6.53
CA ALA A 76 -6.78 8.64 6.55
C ALA A 76 -7.56 9.10 7.80
N PHE A 77 -6.88 9.29 8.94
CA PHE A 77 -7.47 9.85 10.16
C PHE A 77 -7.81 11.32 9.99
N GLU A 78 -6.90 12.14 9.45
CA GLU A 78 -7.14 13.57 9.22
C GLU A 78 -8.31 13.78 8.25
N GLY A 79 -8.35 13.04 7.14
CA GLY A 79 -9.48 13.12 6.20
C GLY A 79 -10.80 12.67 6.82
N ALA A 80 -10.80 11.67 7.70
CA ALA A 80 -12.02 11.27 8.42
C ALA A 80 -12.45 12.30 9.48
N ARG A 81 -11.49 12.96 10.13
CA ARG A 81 -11.73 14.04 11.09
C ARG A 81 -12.38 15.23 10.38
N GLU A 82 -11.84 15.64 9.24
CA GLU A 82 -12.39 16.72 8.42
C GLU A 82 -13.83 16.42 7.99
N ARG A 83 -14.05 15.25 7.36
CA ARG A 83 -15.38 14.80 6.93
C ARG A 83 -16.39 14.62 8.07
N SER A 84 -15.94 14.55 9.33
CA SER A 84 -16.84 14.35 10.47
C SER A 84 -17.80 15.52 10.72
N SER A 85 -17.49 16.70 10.16
CA SER A 85 -18.37 17.87 10.18
C SER A 85 -19.62 17.66 9.31
N GLU A 86 -19.51 16.86 8.24
CA GLU A 86 -20.56 16.57 7.27
C GLU A 86 -21.18 15.18 7.48
N ASP A 87 -20.34 14.18 7.73
CA ASP A 87 -20.70 12.79 8.00
C ASP A 87 -20.26 12.38 9.41
N ARG A 88 -21.22 12.36 10.34
CA ARG A 88 -20.98 11.93 11.73
C ARG A 88 -20.48 10.50 11.87
N SER A 89 -20.58 9.66 10.84
CA SER A 89 -20.06 8.29 10.84
C SER A 89 -18.63 8.16 10.30
N ALA A 90 -18.04 9.23 9.75
CA ALA A 90 -16.72 9.21 9.11
C ALA A 90 -15.62 8.65 10.03
N MET A 91 -15.57 9.09 11.29
CA MET A 91 -14.61 8.56 12.26
C MET A 91 -14.84 7.09 12.62
N SER A 92 -16.09 6.64 12.63
CA SER A 92 -16.39 5.20 12.80
C SER A 92 -15.93 4.41 11.59
N GLY A 93 -16.09 4.95 10.37
CA GLY A 93 -15.54 4.38 9.14
C GLY A 93 -14.03 4.27 9.19
N TRP A 94 -13.33 5.31 9.64
CA TRP A 94 -11.88 5.27 9.83
C TRP A 94 -11.43 4.12 10.74
N TRP A 95 -12.10 3.90 11.87
CA TRP A 95 -11.78 2.77 12.75
C TRP A 95 -11.90 1.42 12.05
N VAL A 96 -13.01 1.20 11.35
CA VAL A 96 -13.34 -0.11 10.75
C VAL A 96 -12.56 -0.37 9.47
N ASP A 97 -12.49 0.62 8.59
CA ASP A 97 -11.95 0.47 7.24
C ASP A 97 -10.44 0.72 7.19
N HIS A 98 -9.88 1.53 8.09
CA HIS A 98 -8.46 1.90 8.04
C HIS A 98 -7.67 1.43 9.27
N CYS A 99 -8.08 1.84 10.47
CA CYS A 99 -7.32 1.59 11.69
C CYS A 99 -7.18 0.09 11.99
N GLU A 100 -8.28 -0.65 12.08
CA GLU A 100 -8.25 -2.08 12.43
C GLU A 100 -7.44 -2.95 11.44
N PRO A 101 -7.56 -2.78 10.11
CA PRO A 101 -6.70 -3.49 9.16
C PRO A 101 -5.21 -3.21 9.35
N HIS A 102 -4.82 -1.95 9.56
CA HIS A 102 -3.41 -1.60 9.81
C HIS A 102 -2.92 -2.17 11.14
N LEU A 103 -3.70 -2.03 12.22
CA LEU A 103 -3.33 -2.57 13.53
C LEU A 103 -3.20 -4.10 13.51
N ARG A 104 -4.02 -4.81 12.73
CA ARG A 104 -3.88 -6.26 12.56
C ARG A 104 -2.49 -6.66 12.06
N VAL A 105 -1.92 -5.87 11.16
CA VAL A 105 -0.60 -6.13 10.60
C VAL A 105 0.51 -5.63 11.52
N LEU A 106 0.39 -4.39 12.02
CA LEU A 106 1.40 -3.77 12.87
C LEU A 106 1.60 -4.53 14.18
N LEU A 107 0.52 -5.08 14.74
CA LEU A 107 0.55 -5.77 16.02
C LEU A 107 0.75 -7.29 15.90
N ASP A 108 0.88 -7.83 14.70
CA ASP A 108 1.08 -9.27 14.51
C ASP A 108 2.44 -9.72 15.07
N SER A 109 2.41 -10.53 16.12
CA SER A 109 3.60 -11.06 16.78
C SER A 109 4.25 -12.25 16.06
N GLU A 110 3.59 -12.82 15.05
CA GLU A 110 4.08 -13.97 14.32
C GLU A 110 4.88 -13.54 13.08
N SER A 111 4.26 -12.72 12.24
CA SER A 111 4.78 -12.34 10.92
C SER A 111 4.83 -10.83 10.66
N GLY A 112 4.34 -10.03 11.61
CA GLY A 112 4.29 -8.57 11.54
C GLY A 112 5.67 -7.92 11.43
N PRO A 113 5.74 -6.65 10.95
CA PRO A 113 7.00 -5.92 10.81
C PRO A 113 7.68 -5.61 12.17
N MET A 114 6.95 -5.80 13.28
CA MET A 114 7.47 -5.67 14.65
C MET A 114 7.45 -7.00 15.43
N SER A 115 7.31 -8.15 14.77
CA SER A 115 7.14 -9.44 15.46
C SER A 115 8.33 -9.86 16.34
N GLY A 116 9.52 -9.30 16.07
CA GLY A 116 10.72 -9.51 16.88
C GLY A 116 10.92 -8.50 18.02
N ALA A 117 9.98 -7.57 18.23
CA ALA A 117 10.13 -6.46 19.17
C ALA A 117 10.39 -6.95 20.60
N ARG A 118 11.40 -6.33 21.23
CA ARG A 118 11.79 -6.59 22.62
C ARG A 118 11.71 -5.30 23.41
N GLN A 119 11.28 -5.40 24.66
CA GLN A 119 11.14 -4.24 25.55
C GLN A 119 12.48 -3.50 25.74
N ASP A 120 13.60 -4.23 25.77
CA ASP A 120 14.95 -3.67 25.91
C ASP A 120 15.44 -2.89 24.68
N GLY A 121 14.77 -3.02 23.52
CA GLY A 121 15.16 -2.34 22.29
C GLY A 121 16.41 -2.88 21.61
N THR A 122 16.81 -4.12 21.94
CA THR A 122 17.99 -4.78 21.33
C THR A 122 17.73 -5.32 19.93
N TRP A 123 16.47 -5.42 19.53
CA TRP A 123 16.07 -5.83 18.19
C TRP A 123 15.92 -4.61 17.28
N PHE A 124 16.44 -4.71 16.05
CA PHE A 124 16.55 -3.59 15.10
C PHE A 124 15.63 -3.75 13.87
N GLY A 125 14.64 -4.63 13.94
CA GLY A 125 13.78 -4.97 12.80
C GLY A 125 14.20 -6.27 12.10
N HIS A 126 13.36 -6.74 11.20
CA HIS A 126 13.72 -7.79 10.27
C HIS A 126 14.64 -7.23 9.17
N PRO A 127 15.52 -8.04 8.58
CA PRO A 127 16.32 -7.57 7.45
C PRO A 127 15.41 -7.13 6.28
N PRO A 128 15.87 -6.18 5.44
CA PRO A 128 15.23 -5.88 4.16
C PRO A 128 15.09 -7.15 3.30
N LEU A 129 14.10 -7.17 2.42
CA LEU A 129 13.95 -8.26 1.47
C LEU A 129 15.19 -8.32 0.55
N GLY A 130 15.68 -9.54 0.29
CA GLY A 130 16.80 -9.73 -0.62
C GLY A 130 16.43 -9.29 -2.04
N TYR A 131 17.37 -8.67 -2.73
CA TYR A 131 17.19 -8.22 -4.11
C TYR A 131 18.43 -8.62 -4.92
N GLU A 132 18.22 -9.30 -6.04
CA GLU A 132 19.21 -9.47 -7.10
C GLU A 132 18.65 -8.84 -8.37
N PRO A 133 19.39 -7.93 -9.02
CA PRO A 133 18.91 -7.29 -10.23
C PRO A 133 18.64 -8.35 -11.31
N PRO A 134 17.63 -8.11 -12.16
CA PRO A 134 17.41 -8.95 -13.32
C PRO A 134 18.60 -8.88 -14.30
N GLU A 135 18.66 -9.86 -15.21
CA GLU A 135 19.65 -9.84 -16.29
C GLU A 135 19.44 -8.60 -17.17
N ALA A 136 20.51 -8.07 -17.79
CA ALA A 136 20.47 -6.75 -18.45
C ALA A 136 19.50 -6.66 -19.65
N ASP A 137 19.12 -7.81 -20.21
CA ASP A 137 18.17 -7.96 -21.31
C ASP A 137 16.77 -8.39 -20.85
N TRP A 138 16.57 -8.59 -19.55
CA TRP A 138 15.25 -8.90 -19.00
C TRP A 138 14.38 -7.65 -18.99
N VAL A 139 13.14 -7.80 -19.46
CA VAL A 139 12.12 -6.76 -19.38
C VAL A 139 10.87 -7.39 -18.78
N ALA A 140 10.26 -6.72 -17.79
CA ALA A 140 9.03 -7.19 -17.16
C ALA A 140 7.87 -7.38 -18.16
N ASP A 141 7.92 -6.63 -19.27
CA ASP A 141 6.90 -6.55 -20.31
C ASP A 141 6.82 -7.80 -21.21
N ASP A 142 7.83 -8.67 -21.21
CA ASP A 142 7.87 -9.85 -22.10
C ASP A 142 6.90 -10.98 -21.68
N PHE A 143 6.29 -10.88 -20.49
CA PHE A 143 5.60 -12.02 -19.86
C PHE A 143 4.08 -11.96 -19.85
N ALA A 144 3.53 -10.86 -20.30
CA ALA A 144 2.13 -10.72 -20.58
C ALA A 144 2.05 -9.60 -21.61
N ASP A 145 1.07 -9.62 -22.51
CA ASP A 145 0.70 -8.45 -23.32
C ASP A 145 0.17 -7.29 -22.43
N LEU A 146 0.85 -6.99 -21.31
CA LEU A 146 0.70 -5.81 -20.50
C LEU A 146 1.18 -4.65 -21.37
N PRO A 147 0.40 -3.57 -21.48
CA PRO A 147 0.82 -2.42 -22.25
C PRO A 147 2.16 -1.92 -21.72
N ALA A 148 3.15 -1.82 -22.61
CA ALA A 148 4.51 -1.35 -22.30
C ALA A 148 4.55 0.07 -21.70
N ALA A 149 3.45 0.82 -21.84
CA ALA A 149 3.27 2.12 -21.23
C ALA A 149 2.25 2.01 -20.09
N ARG A 150 2.57 2.63 -18.95
CA ARG A 150 1.57 3.02 -17.95
C ARG A 150 0.42 3.70 -18.71
N PRO A 151 -0.85 3.32 -18.48
CA PRO A 151 -1.96 4.04 -19.09
C PRO A 151 -1.87 5.50 -18.65
N GLU A 152 -1.79 6.42 -19.63
CA GLU A 152 -1.72 7.83 -19.32
C GLU A 152 -2.99 8.24 -18.57
N PRO A 153 -2.87 9.10 -17.54
CA PRO A 153 -4.03 9.60 -16.83
C PRO A 153 -5.01 10.21 -17.84
N VAL A 154 -6.25 9.73 -17.84
CA VAL A 154 -7.29 10.20 -18.76
C VAL A 154 -8.14 11.24 -18.02
N GLY A 155 -8.06 12.51 -18.40
CA GLY A 155 -8.83 13.57 -17.77
C GLY A 155 -8.34 14.97 -18.17
N LYS A 156 -9.12 16.01 -17.86
CA LYS A 156 -8.71 17.41 -18.10
C LYS A 156 -7.50 17.82 -17.24
N ASP A 157 -7.29 17.13 -16.13
CA ASP A 157 -6.28 17.46 -15.13
C ASP A 157 -5.10 16.47 -15.15
N ALA A 158 -4.98 15.69 -16.23
CA ALA A 158 -3.92 14.70 -16.43
C ALA A 158 -2.52 15.34 -16.37
N ASP A 159 -2.39 16.58 -16.88
CA ASP A 159 -1.15 17.36 -16.88
C ASP A 159 -0.81 17.97 -15.50
N GLU A 160 -1.74 17.92 -14.54
CA GLU A 160 -1.56 18.48 -13.18
C GLU A 160 -1.09 17.42 -12.16
N LEU A 161 -1.08 16.14 -12.54
CA LEU A 161 -0.67 15.06 -11.66
C LEU A 161 0.85 15.07 -11.43
N PRO A 162 1.32 14.70 -10.22
CA PRO A 162 2.75 14.67 -9.94
C PRO A 162 3.46 13.60 -10.79
N PRO A 163 4.70 13.85 -11.24
CA PRO A 163 5.48 12.88 -12.02
C PRO A 163 5.62 11.59 -11.23
N ALA A 164 5.66 10.44 -11.93
CA ALA A 164 5.80 9.12 -11.32
C ALA A 164 7.01 9.08 -10.37
N ALA A 165 6.86 8.47 -9.19
CA ALA A 165 7.96 8.31 -8.25
C ALA A 165 8.94 7.24 -8.72
N PHE A 166 8.44 6.20 -9.40
CA PHE A 166 9.22 5.15 -10.04
C PHE A 166 8.83 5.04 -11.51
N THR A 167 9.81 4.87 -12.39
CA THR A 167 9.61 4.81 -13.84
C THR A 167 9.55 3.39 -14.37
N SER A 168 10.00 2.42 -13.58
CA SER A 168 9.95 0.99 -13.92
C SER A 168 9.59 0.14 -12.70
N LEU A 169 9.21 -1.11 -12.97
CA LEU A 169 8.94 -2.10 -11.93
C LEU A 169 10.19 -2.36 -11.08
N GLU A 170 11.36 -2.46 -11.71
CA GLU A 170 12.64 -2.73 -11.06
C GLU A 170 12.98 -1.62 -10.06
N GLU A 171 12.81 -0.34 -10.45
CA GLU A 171 13.02 0.79 -9.54
C GLU A 171 12.06 0.74 -8.35
N PHE A 172 10.78 0.46 -8.60
CA PHE A 172 9.79 0.30 -7.51
C PHE A 172 10.18 -0.84 -6.56
N VAL A 173 10.58 -2.00 -7.10
CA VAL A 173 10.93 -3.15 -6.26
C VAL A 173 12.21 -2.90 -5.48
N GLU A 174 13.26 -2.39 -6.13
CA GLU A 174 14.57 -2.17 -5.52
C GLU A 174 14.53 -1.04 -4.47
N HIS A 175 13.97 0.11 -4.84
CA HIS A 175 14.11 1.34 -4.06
C HIS A 175 12.96 1.54 -3.06
N PHE A 176 11.78 0.96 -3.31
CA PHE A 176 10.65 1.02 -2.38
C PHE A 176 10.34 -0.32 -1.75
N PHE A 177 9.88 -1.31 -2.52
CA PHE A 177 9.29 -2.53 -1.98
C PHE A 177 10.26 -3.30 -1.06
N CYS A 178 11.46 -3.63 -1.54
CA CYS A 178 12.44 -4.38 -0.75
C CYS A 178 13.03 -3.59 0.42
N ARG A 179 12.91 -2.26 0.42
CA ARG A 179 13.38 -1.37 1.49
C ARG A 179 12.33 -1.13 2.56
N VAL A 180 11.07 -1.04 2.16
CA VAL A 180 9.95 -0.75 3.04
C VAL A 180 9.40 -2.02 3.65
N ILE A 181 9.17 -3.08 2.87
CA ILE A 181 8.63 -4.33 3.39
C ILE A 181 9.71 -5.06 4.19
N SER A 182 9.43 -5.30 5.47
CA SER A 182 10.38 -5.91 6.40
C SER A 182 9.65 -6.94 7.26
N ARG A 183 9.92 -8.22 6.97
CA ARG A 183 9.16 -9.36 7.51
C ARG A 183 10.08 -10.48 7.95
N LYS A 184 9.56 -11.34 8.82
CA LYS A 184 10.28 -12.53 9.28
C LYS A 184 10.27 -13.60 8.18
N ILE A 185 11.18 -13.48 7.22
CA ILE A 185 11.36 -14.50 6.18
C ILE A 185 11.99 -15.75 6.80
N ASP A 186 11.38 -16.91 6.60
CA ASP A 186 11.91 -18.19 7.06
C ASP A 186 13.06 -18.63 6.14
N PRO A 187 14.21 -19.06 6.70
CA PRO A 187 15.31 -19.58 5.90
C PRO A 187 15.01 -20.95 5.29
N SER A 188 13.97 -21.64 5.77
CA SER A 188 13.58 -22.99 5.33
C SER A 188 12.44 -22.88 4.31
N PRO A 189 12.60 -23.43 3.09
CA PRO A 189 11.52 -23.46 2.11
C PRO A 189 10.31 -24.27 2.62
N GLY A 190 9.10 -23.85 2.26
CA GLY A 190 7.86 -24.55 2.62
C GLY A 190 7.26 -24.17 3.98
N HIS A 191 7.79 -23.14 4.66
CA HIS A 191 7.35 -22.74 5.99
C HIS A 191 7.32 -21.21 6.14
N GLY A 192 6.46 -20.72 7.03
CA GLY A 192 6.44 -19.30 7.42
C GLY A 192 6.26 -18.36 6.23
N LEU A 193 7.01 -17.26 6.22
CA LEU A 193 7.05 -16.35 5.08
C LEU A 193 8.24 -16.64 4.18
N ALA A 194 8.05 -16.60 2.87
CA ALA A 194 9.11 -16.80 1.88
C ALA A 194 9.32 -15.57 1.00
N TRP A 195 10.55 -15.37 0.55
CA TRP A 195 10.90 -14.38 -0.46
C TRP A 195 12.10 -14.87 -1.27
N ASP A 196 12.00 -14.80 -2.59
CA ASP A 196 13.12 -15.07 -3.49
C ASP A 196 13.74 -13.75 -3.95
N ARG A 197 15.06 -13.62 -3.77
CA ARG A 197 15.81 -12.44 -4.26
C ARG A 197 15.81 -12.33 -5.78
N TYR A 198 15.58 -13.44 -6.49
CA TYR A 198 15.37 -13.50 -7.93
C TYR A 198 13.86 -13.47 -8.28
N TRP A 199 13.10 -12.59 -7.62
CA TRP A 199 11.63 -12.44 -7.75
C TRP A 199 11.17 -12.39 -9.22
N TRP A 200 11.97 -11.78 -10.10
CA TRP A 200 11.74 -11.62 -11.53
C TRP A 200 11.69 -12.93 -12.33
N ARG A 201 12.11 -14.06 -11.74
CA ARG A 201 11.95 -15.41 -12.34
C ARG A 201 10.55 -15.99 -12.16
N HIS A 202 9.72 -15.38 -11.33
CA HIS A 202 8.41 -15.89 -10.96
C HIS A 202 7.32 -15.04 -11.61
N GLN A 203 6.62 -15.59 -12.61
CA GLN A 203 5.70 -14.82 -13.45
C GLN A 203 4.52 -14.22 -12.71
N GLU A 204 3.93 -14.98 -11.79
CA GLU A 204 2.87 -14.47 -10.93
C GLU A 204 3.38 -13.32 -10.04
N VAL A 205 4.64 -13.39 -9.60
CA VAL A 205 5.25 -12.33 -8.76
C VAL A 205 5.42 -11.05 -9.57
N VAL A 206 5.97 -11.14 -10.78
CA VAL A 206 6.13 -10.00 -11.70
C VAL A 206 4.77 -9.33 -11.94
N SER A 207 3.76 -10.10 -12.36
CA SER A 207 2.41 -9.57 -12.63
C SER A 207 1.79 -8.89 -11.41
N ARG A 208 1.90 -9.49 -10.22
CA ARG A 208 1.37 -8.92 -8.96
C ARG A 208 2.11 -7.65 -8.55
N LEU A 209 3.43 -7.60 -8.70
CA LEU A 209 4.23 -6.43 -8.34
C LEU A 209 4.00 -5.27 -9.33
N THR A 210 3.80 -5.55 -10.63
CA THR A 210 3.40 -4.53 -11.62
C THR A 210 2.06 -3.90 -11.25
N ALA A 211 1.04 -4.73 -10.94
CA ALA A 211 -0.26 -4.23 -10.51
C ALA A 211 -0.17 -3.41 -9.21
N LEU A 212 0.67 -3.86 -8.27
CA LEU A 212 0.88 -3.17 -6.99
C LEU A 212 1.57 -1.81 -7.17
N TRP A 213 2.57 -1.73 -8.05
CA TRP A 213 3.27 -0.51 -8.42
C TRP A 213 2.33 0.51 -9.07
N TRP A 214 1.51 0.09 -10.04
CA TRP A 214 0.55 0.99 -10.68
C TRP A 214 -0.47 1.54 -9.66
N ALA A 215 -1.00 0.68 -8.79
CA ALA A 215 -1.88 1.13 -7.72
C ALA A 215 -1.18 2.08 -6.73
N PHE A 216 0.13 1.92 -6.50
CA PHE A 216 0.92 2.80 -5.64
C PHE A 216 1.02 4.20 -6.25
N GLU A 217 1.37 4.27 -7.54
CA GLU A 217 1.48 5.54 -8.25
C GLU A 217 0.14 6.25 -8.38
N ASP A 218 -0.95 5.52 -8.57
CA ASP A 218 -2.31 6.05 -8.57
C ASP A 218 -2.70 6.63 -7.20
N ALA A 219 -2.44 5.90 -6.12
CA ALA A 219 -2.70 6.37 -4.76
C ALA A 219 -1.84 7.59 -4.38
N ARG A 220 -0.60 7.66 -4.86
CA ARG A 220 0.28 8.83 -4.66
C ARG A 220 -0.20 10.04 -5.47
N ALA A 221 -0.63 9.83 -6.71
CA ALA A 221 -1.17 10.89 -7.55
C ALA A 221 -2.48 11.45 -6.95
N SER A 222 -3.27 10.59 -6.30
CA SER A 222 -4.54 10.96 -5.67
C SER A 222 -4.40 11.56 -4.26
N SER A 223 -3.20 11.62 -3.67
CA SER A 223 -3.06 11.99 -2.25
C SER A 223 -3.45 13.45 -1.95
N GLY A 224 -3.49 14.32 -2.96
CA GLY A 224 -3.94 15.71 -2.82
C GLY A 224 -5.46 15.86 -2.72
N THR A 225 -6.22 14.86 -3.18
CA THR A 225 -7.70 14.91 -3.23
C THR A 225 -8.36 13.81 -2.40
N ASP A 226 -7.67 12.69 -2.15
CA ASP A 226 -8.10 11.62 -1.26
C ASP A 226 -7.02 11.35 -0.19
N ALA A 227 -7.22 11.90 1.00
CA ALA A 227 -6.35 11.67 2.15
C ALA A 227 -6.26 10.19 2.57
N ALA A 228 -7.23 9.35 2.19
CA ALA A 228 -7.22 7.92 2.49
C ALA A 228 -6.58 7.06 1.38
N ALA A 229 -6.19 7.64 0.24
CA ALA A 229 -5.70 6.90 -0.93
C ALA A 229 -4.54 5.95 -0.60
N MET A 230 -3.51 6.44 0.09
CA MET A 230 -2.36 5.61 0.47
C MET A 230 -2.73 4.55 1.51
N SER A 231 -3.67 4.85 2.43
CA SER A 231 -4.17 3.81 3.33
C SER A 231 -4.94 2.73 2.57
N ASN A 232 -5.72 3.10 1.57
CA ASN A 232 -6.43 2.16 0.69
C ASN A 232 -5.46 1.31 -0.12
N TRP A 233 -4.38 1.90 -0.64
CA TRP A 233 -3.30 1.16 -1.29
C TRP A 233 -2.75 0.05 -0.39
N TRP A 234 -2.43 0.37 0.87
CA TRP A 234 -1.95 -0.65 1.82
C TRP A 234 -2.95 -1.79 2.05
N ILE A 235 -4.19 -1.46 2.39
CA ILE A 235 -5.16 -2.46 2.88
C ILE A 235 -5.87 -3.22 1.74
N ARG A 236 -6.07 -2.58 0.58
CA ARG A 236 -6.83 -3.14 -0.56
C ARG A 236 -5.91 -3.74 -1.62
N HIS A 237 -4.67 -3.27 -1.73
CA HIS A 237 -3.71 -3.75 -2.73
C HIS A 237 -2.52 -4.45 -2.06
N CYS A 238 -1.71 -3.72 -1.29
CA CYS A 238 -0.47 -4.26 -0.74
C CYS A 238 -0.69 -5.51 0.12
N ASP A 239 -1.52 -5.45 1.15
CA ASP A 239 -1.70 -6.56 2.10
C ASP A 239 -2.29 -7.83 1.44
N PRO A 240 -3.31 -7.75 0.57
CA PRO A 240 -3.76 -8.90 -0.20
C PRO A 240 -2.68 -9.50 -1.11
N HIS A 241 -1.87 -8.68 -1.78
CA HIS A 241 -0.77 -9.16 -2.61
C HIS A 241 0.34 -9.79 -1.75
N LEU A 242 0.77 -9.14 -0.67
CA LEU A 242 1.78 -9.64 0.26
C LEU A 242 1.39 -10.98 0.88
N ARG A 243 0.11 -11.17 1.21
CA ARG A 243 -0.38 -12.45 1.74
C ARG A 243 -0.08 -13.62 0.79
N VAL A 244 -0.20 -13.41 -0.52
CA VAL A 244 0.08 -14.45 -1.51
C VAL A 244 1.58 -14.50 -1.82
N LEU A 245 2.20 -13.34 -2.07
CA LEU A 245 3.61 -13.26 -2.45
C LEU A 245 4.53 -13.87 -1.40
N LEU A 246 4.24 -13.62 -0.12
CA LEU A 246 5.06 -14.07 0.99
C LEU A 246 4.63 -15.42 1.58
N ASP A 247 3.57 -16.06 1.06
CA ASP A 247 3.14 -17.36 1.57
C ASP A 247 4.24 -18.42 1.33
N GLY A 248 4.91 -18.82 2.41
CA GLY A 248 6.00 -19.79 2.38
C GLY A 248 5.54 -21.23 2.22
N GLU A 249 4.24 -21.52 2.27
CA GLU A 249 3.69 -22.86 2.07
C GLU A 249 3.15 -23.03 0.64
N THR A 250 2.29 -22.12 0.20
CA THR A 250 1.55 -22.25 -1.07
C THR A 250 1.80 -21.13 -2.08
N GLY A 251 2.52 -20.08 -1.68
CA GLY A 251 2.81 -18.94 -2.54
C GLY A 251 3.73 -19.25 -3.72
N PRO A 252 3.82 -18.34 -4.70
CA PRO A 252 4.63 -18.54 -5.90
C PRO A 252 6.12 -18.73 -5.59
N MET A 253 6.59 -18.27 -4.42
CA MET A 253 7.98 -18.37 -3.96
C MET A 253 8.18 -19.37 -2.80
N SER A 254 7.18 -20.17 -2.41
CA SER A 254 7.21 -21.03 -1.21
C SER A 254 8.40 -22.00 -1.13
N HIS A 255 8.91 -22.49 -2.27
CA HIS A 255 10.05 -23.41 -2.33
C HIS A 255 11.36 -22.78 -2.84
N ALA A 256 11.42 -21.46 -2.89
CA ALA A 256 12.64 -20.77 -3.27
C ALA A 256 13.76 -21.06 -2.28
N THR A 257 14.90 -21.51 -2.77
CA THR A 257 16.12 -21.68 -1.97
C THR A 257 16.99 -20.44 -2.12
N THR A 258 17.80 -20.16 -1.11
CA THR A 258 18.76 -19.05 -1.11
C THR A 258 19.79 -19.09 -2.26
N ASN A 259 19.93 -20.23 -2.93
CA ASN A 259 20.83 -20.42 -4.07
C ASN A 259 20.15 -20.21 -5.44
N GLY A 260 18.85 -19.87 -5.49
CA GLY A 260 18.15 -19.54 -6.72
C GLY A 260 17.97 -20.71 -7.70
N THR A 261 18.00 -21.96 -7.21
CA THR A 261 17.84 -23.17 -8.05
C THR A 261 16.38 -23.48 -8.37
N TRP A 262 15.44 -22.85 -7.66
CA TRP A 262 14.01 -23.02 -7.86
C TRP A 262 13.50 -22.10 -8.97
N ARG A 263 12.76 -22.64 -9.93
CA ARG A 263 12.22 -21.89 -11.09
C ARG A 263 10.69 -21.74 -11.04
N GLY A 264 10.11 -21.90 -9.86
CA GLY A 264 8.66 -21.81 -9.66
C GLY A 264 7.93 -23.13 -9.83
N HIS A 265 6.65 -23.10 -9.46
CA HIS A 265 5.74 -24.24 -9.50
C HIS A 265 5.33 -24.60 -10.93
N ARG A 266 4.64 -25.73 -11.09
CA ARG A 266 4.09 -26.14 -12.40
C ARG A 266 3.00 -25.15 -12.83
N LEU A 267 3.03 -24.75 -14.11
CA LEU A 267 1.95 -23.98 -14.73
C LEU A 267 0.62 -24.75 -14.71
N LEU A 268 -0.49 -24.01 -14.73
CA LEU A 268 -1.81 -24.60 -14.88
C LEU A 268 -1.88 -25.36 -16.19
N ALA A 269 -2.27 -26.64 -16.12
CA ALA A 269 -2.53 -27.44 -17.30
C ALA A 269 -3.81 -26.91 -17.97
N VAL A 270 -3.74 -26.68 -19.28
CA VAL A 270 -4.87 -26.24 -20.09
C VAL A 270 -5.03 -27.23 -21.23
N ASP A 271 -6.25 -27.74 -21.39
CA ASP A 271 -6.68 -28.43 -22.61
C ASP A 271 -7.35 -27.43 -23.53
N GLU A 272 -7.22 -27.61 -24.85
CA GLU A 272 -7.94 -26.78 -25.81
C GLU A 272 -9.46 -26.98 -25.64
N PRO A 273 -10.26 -25.89 -25.62
CA PRO A 273 -11.70 -26.02 -25.70
C PRO A 273 -12.09 -26.83 -26.95
N PRO A 274 -13.14 -27.67 -26.87
CA PRO A 274 -13.57 -28.46 -28.02
C PRO A 274 -13.98 -27.56 -29.20
N GLU A 275 -13.85 -28.08 -30.42
CA GLU A 275 -14.28 -27.37 -31.62
C GLU A 275 -15.74 -26.90 -31.51
N GLY A 276 -15.99 -25.62 -31.80
CA GLY A 276 -17.31 -25.01 -31.66
C GLY A 276 -17.68 -24.58 -30.23
N TRP A 277 -16.76 -24.67 -29.26
CA TRP A 277 -16.96 -24.05 -27.96
C TRP A 277 -17.09 -22.53 -28.10
N VAL A 278 -18.18 -21.99 -27.56
CA VAL A 278 -18.43 -20.54 -27.50
C VAL A 278 -18.47 -20.16 -26.03
N ARG A 279 -17.72 -19.12 -25.66
CA ARG A 279 -17.76 -18.54 -24.31
C ARG A 279 -19.23 -18.23 -23.94
N PRO A 280 -19.75 -18.74 -22.81
CA PRO A 280 -21.12 -18.44 -22.41
C PRO A 280 -21.33 -16.94 -22.20
N SER A 281 -22.38 -16.38 -22.80
CA SER A 281 -22.64 -14.93 -22.80
C SER A 281 -22.89 -14.35 -21.40
N TYR A 282 -23.38 -15.16 -20.46
CA TYR A 282 -23.59 -14.75 -19.06
C TYR A 282 -22.29 -14.65 -18.23
N LEU A 283 -21.13 -15.06 -18.78
CA LEU A 283 -19.81 -14.95 -18.13
C LEU A 283 -19.02 -13.73 -18.62
N THR A 284 -19.69 -12.77 -19.25
CA THR A 284 -19.13 -11.49 -19.70
C THR A 284 -20.12 -10.41 -19.24
N PRO A 285 -19.80 -9.59 -18.23
CA PRO A 285 -20.56 -8.38 -17.98
C PRO A 285 -20.45 -7.41 -19.17
#